data_AF-A0A1G9ESC2-F1
#
_entry.id   AF-A0A1G9ESC2-F1
#
_cell.length_a   1.000
_cell.length_b   1.000
_cell.length_c   1.000
_cell.angle_alpha   90.00
_cell.angle_beta   90.00
_cell.angle_gamma   90.00
#
_symmetry.space_group_name_H-M   'P 1'
#
loop_
_entity.id
_entity.type
_entity.pdbx_description
1 polymer ?
#
loop_
_entity_poly.entity_id
_entity_poly.type
_entity_poly.pdbx_seq_one_letter_code
_entity_poly.pdbx_strand_id
1 'polypeptide(L)'
;MGEEKLTIAVRFFGGAGNYADVLERCFTYILTDTPDEAALFEWVRSNTRATSDDGIRDRLRFLEAIGLLVLEEDKVELTERGIQWRAGTEPKVLFEALTENVRGFETALETLLDGPKTDEELGEAIAAAHPEIGWNDPSGPAQHRGWLQSLDYVERSDGMNSLTETGHDLARQLASDGPTLERGEYYSQTELESAFDTSFGSYIKGISPRTDDDGALSYIIVKAREDGPYGDDLEGERFTYIGEGVPSKGDQSPTGANKALLGQADGSTVPIYFFYQPADSSELRYEGLVAVVDARYVFDDDQDRMVYQFTMERLELDHPAEFETLAASVTDGGAASGMETMGGKDSEPALTDDDAEFTETQRRVRSSAFASRVKSAYDSRCAICGTSRESPAGTVDIEAAHIYPKRDDGRDVVQNGLALCRLHHWAFDAGWLAVSDEYRILVADRPDLEGYEEFSRLEGETITVPTSEEERPHAKFLAAHRERYGFESIEEPS
;
A
#
# COMPACT_ATOMS: atom_id res chain seq x y z
N MET A 1 33.80 5.71 -9.49
CA MET A 1 33.78 7.12 -9.06
C MET A 1 32.47 7.66 -9.58
N GLY A 2 31.43 7.69 -8.75
CA GLY A 2 30.14 8.23 -9.17
C GLY A 2 30.29 9.71 -9.48
N GLU A 3 29.77 10.17 -10.61
CA GLU A 3 29.69 11.59 -10.91
C GLU A 3 28.87 12.29 -9.82
N GLU A 4 29.29 13.49 -9.45
CA GLU A 4 28.65 14.26 -8.39
C GLU A 4 27.30 14.78 -8.91
N LYS A 5 26.18 14.27 -8.38
CA LYS A 5 24.83 14.72 -8.76
C LYS A 5 24.71 16.25 -8.66
N LEU A 6 24.02 16.85 -9.62
CA LEU A 6 23.69 18.27 -9.63
C LEU A 6 22.84 18.64 -8.41
N THR A 7 23.06 19.84 -7.87
CA THR A 7 22.30 20.37 -6.73
C THR A 7 21.05 21.13 -7.15
N ILE A 8 20.97 21.55 -8.42
CA ILE A 8 19.86 22.35 -8.95
C ILE A 8 19.46 21.86 -10.34
N ALA A 9 18.20 21.47 -10.51
CA ALA A 9 17.61 21.23 -11.83
C ALA A 9 17.55 22.52 -12.65
N VAL A 10 17.82 22.45 -13.96
CA VAL A 10 17.66 23.59 -14.87
C VAL A 10 16.25 23.59 -15.47
N ARG A 11 15.52 24.69 -15.33
CA ARG A 11 14.20 24.86 -15.99
C ARG A 11 14.29 24.72 -17.50
N PHE A 12 13.35 23.99 -18.10
CA PHE A 12 13.23 23.94 -19.55
C PHE A 12 12.27 25.01 -20.11
N PHE A 13 12.09 25.03 -21.42
CA PHE A 13 11.19 25.95 -22.12
C PHE A 13 9.72 25.52 -21.96
N GLY A 14 8.79 26.47 -22.09
CA GLY A 14 7.34 26.20 -22.03
C GLY A 14 6.62 26.73 -20.77
N GLY A 15 7.39 27.10 -19.74
CA GLY A 15 6.82 27.40 -18.41
C GLY A 15 6.65 26.12 -17.58
N ALA A 16 6.51 26.27 -16.26
CA ALA A 16 6.31 25.12 -15.37
C ALA A 16 5.07 24.33 -15.82
N GLY A 17 5.20 22.99 -15.89
CA GLY A 17 4.16 22.11 -16.41
C GLY A 17 4.23 21.78 -17.91
N ASN A 18 5.03 22.48 -18.72
CA ASN A 18 5.09 22.26 -20.18
C ASN A 18 6.48 21.84 -20.69
N TYR A 19 7.38 21.40 -19.82
CA TYR A 19 8.75 21.03 -20.21
C TYR A 19 8.75 19.77 -21.11
N ALA A 20 8.02 18.74 -20.70
CA ALA A 20 7.85 17.47 -21.41
C ALA A 20 7.28 17.68 -22.82
N ASP A 21 6.21 18.48 -22.98
CA ASP A 21 5.62 18.78 -24.30
C ASP A 21 6.59 19.47 -25.26
N VAL A 22 7.47 20.34 -24.73
CA VAL A 22 8.49 21.00 -25.55
C VAL A 22 9.62 20.04 -25.88
N LEU A 23 10.03 19.21 -24.93
CA LEU A 23 11.04 18.16 -25.14
C LEU A 23 10.59 17.14 -26.16
N GLU A 24 9.33 16.71 -26.13
CA GLU A 24 8.80 15.71 -27.06
C GLU A 24 8.93 16.21 -28.51
N ARG A 25 8.52 17.47 -28.75
CA ARG A 25 8.66 18.11 -30.06
C ARG A 25 10.12 18.30 -30.46
N CYS A 26 10.98 18.65 -29.51
CA CYS A 26 12.42 18.83 -29.73
C CYS A 26 13.09 17.50 -30.12
N PHE A 27 12.78 16.42 -29.40
CA PHE A 27 13.36 15.09 -29.61
C PHE A 27 12.83 14.48 -30.90
N THR A 28 11.58 14.74 -31.25
CA THR A 28 11.03 14.38 -32.57
C THR A 28 11.84 15.02 -33.71
N TYR A 29 12.15 16.32 -33.57
CA TYR A 29 12.97 17.04 -34.55
C TYR A 29 14.40 16.47 -34.61
N ILE A 30 15.04 16.21 -33.47
CA ILE A 30 16.38 15.60 -33.42
C ILE A 30 16.41 14.24 -34.15
N LEU A 31 15.42 13.37 -33.90
CA LEU A 31 15.34 12.06 -34.55
C LEU A 31 15.05 12.12 -36.05
N THR A 32 14.28 13.12 -36.49
CA THR A 32 13.82 13.21 -37.88
C THR A 32 14.83 13.92 -38.78
N ASP A 33 15.44 14.98 -38.26
CA ASP A 33 16.23 15.92 -39.07
C ASP A 33 17.73 15.84 -38.79
N THR A 34 18.16 15.17 -37.71
CA THR A 34 19.57 15.03 -37.29
C THR A 34 20.33 16.37 -37.33
N PRO A 35 19.84 17.40 -36.61
CA PRO A 35 20.35 18.77 -36.74
C PRO A 35 21.76 18.92 -36.15
N ASP A 36 22.53 19.87 -36.68
CA ASP A 36 23.69 20.42 -35.99
C ASP A 36 23.26 21.39 -34.86
N GLU A 37 24.20 21.88 -34.04
CA GLU A 37 23.90 22.80 -32.94
C GLU A 37 23.17 24.06 -33.45
N ALA A 38 23.59 24.62 -34.58
CA ALA A 38 23.02 25.86 -35.12
C ALA A 38 21.56 25.68 -35.54
N ALA A 39 21.25 24.59 -36.24
CA ALA A 39 19.90 24.23 -36.66
C ALA A 39 19.00 23.93 -35.46
N LEU A 40 19.51 23.26 -34.42
CA LEU A 40 18.76 23.04 -33.18
C LEU A 40 18.47 24.36 -32.45
N PHE A 41 19.42 25.28 -32.41
CA PHE A 41 19.21 26.61 -31.80
C PHE A 41 18.13 27.41 -32.54
N GLU A 42 18.13 27.39 -33.88
CA GLU A 42 17.06 28.01 -34.67
C GLU A 42 15.70 27.36 -34.40
N TRP A 43 15.65 26.03 -34.33
CA TRP A 43 14.42 25.31 -33.98
C TRP A 43 13.90 25.74 -32.61
N VAL A 44 14.77 25.79 -31.59
CA VAL A 44 14.38 26.20 -30.22
C VAL A 44 13.85 27.63 -30.20
N ARG A 45 14.51 28.58 -30.89
CA ARG A 45 14.00 29.98 -30.97
C ARG A 45 12.66 30.08 -31.67
N SER A 46 12.43 29.24 -32.69
CA SER A 46 11.20 29.26 -33.48
C SER A 46 10.01 28.61 -32.77
N ASN A 47 10.26 27.66 -31.86
CA ASN A 47 9.23 26.85 -31.21
C ASN A 47 9.04 27.17 -29.72
N THR A 48 9.83 28.10 -29.18
CA THR A 48 9.79 28.49 -27.76
C THR A 48 9.92 30.00 -27.59
N ARG A 49 9.98 30.48 -26.34
CA ARG A 49 10.25 31.90 -26.00
C ARG A 49 11.74 32.19 -25.76
N ALA A 50 12.64 31.33 -26.24
CA ALA A 50 14.08 31.52 -26.06
C ALA A 50 14.57 32.81 -26.76
N THR A 51 15.35 33.62 -26.05
CA THR A 51 15.88 34.89 -26.58
C THR A 51 17.40 34.97 -26.58
N SER A 52 18.11 33.98 -26.00
CA SER A 52 19.57 33.97 -25.92
C SER A 52 20.16 32.60 -26.19
N ASP A 53 21.26 32.60 -26.94
CA ASP A 53 22.00 31.40 -27.33
C ASP A 53 22.62 30.71 -26.12
N ASP A 54 23.18 31.48 -25.19
CA ASP A 54 23.71 30.95 -23.94
C ASP A 54 22.62 30.27 -23.12
N GLY A 55 21.40 30.84 -23.06
CA GLY A 55 20.29 30.22 -22.36
C GLY A 55 19.79 28.93 -23.02
N ILE A 56 19.87 28.82 -24.35
CA ILE A 56 19.59 27.57 -25.07
C ILE A 56 20.67 26.55 -24.74
N ARG A 57 21.94 26.95 -24.83
CA ARG A 57 23.10 26.08 -24.56
C ARG A 57 23.08 25.51 -23.15
N ASP A 58 22.79 26.33 -22.13
CA ASP A 58 22.73 25.88 -20.74
C ASP A 58 21.69 24.79 -20.53
N ARG A 59 20.53 24.91 -21.20
CA ARG A 59 19.45 23.91 -21.13
C ARG A 59 19.80 22.63 -21.89
N LEU A 60 20.41 22.74 -23.06
CA LEU A 60 20.86 21.57 -23.82
C LEU A 60 21.95 20.81 -23.08
N ARG A 61 22.90 21.53 -22.46
CA ARG A 61 23.91 20.91 -21.58
C ARG A 61 23.30 20.24 -20.36
N PHE A 62 22.21 20.77 -19.81
CA PHE A 62 21.48 20.07 -18.76
C PHE A 62 20.88 18.76 -19.26
N LEU A 63 20.25 18.74 -20.44
CA LEU A 63 19.72 17.51 -21.05
C LEU A 63 20.82 16.48 -21.36
N GLU A 64 21.99 16.95 -21.78
CA GLU A 64 23.19 16.12 -21.93
C GLU A 64 23.66 15.57 -20.59
N ALA A 65 23.73 16.39 -19.54
CA ALA A 65 24.15 15.99 -18.21
C ALA A 65 23.22 14.97 -17.55
N ILE A 66 21.92 14.98 -17.86
CA ILE A 66 20.97 13.94 -17.41
C ILE A 66 20.87 12.76 -18.38
N GLY A 67 21.73 12.73 -19.41
CA GLY A 67 21.91 11.58 -20.31
C GLY A 67 20.79 11.39 -21.33
N LEU A 68 20.10 12.44 -21.77
CA LEU A 68 19.03 12.33 -22.78
C LEU A 68 19.50 12.60 -24.21
N LEU A 69 20.56 13.38 -24.38
CA LEU A 69 21.15 13.70 -25.68
C LEU A 69 22.67 13.83 -25.58
N VAL A 70 23.34 13.86 -26.73
CA VAL A 70 24.77 14.13 -26.87
C VAL A 70 24.95 15.29 -27.84
N LEU A 71 25.77 16.27 -27.46
CA LEU A 71 26.16 17.39 -28.31
C LEU A 71 27.52 17.08 -28.95
N GLU A 72 27.53 16.73 -30.24
CA GLU A 72 28.77 16.55 -31.02
C GLU A 72 29.11 17.80 -31.85
N GLU A 73 30.34 17.87 -32.40
CA GLU A 73 30.80 19.02 -33.20
C GLU A 73 29.90 19.29 -34.43
N ASP A 74 29.39 18.23 -35.06
CA ASP A 74 28.66 18.31 -36.34
C ASP A 74 27.18 17.92 -36.24
N LYS A 75 26.71 17.40 -35.11
CA LYS A 75 25.34 16.91 -34.93
C LYS A 75 24.91 16.84 -33.46
N VAL A 76 23.60 16.83 -33.23
CA VAL A 76 22.99 16.50 -31.94
C VAL A 76 22.22 15.20 -32.08
N GLU A 77 22.45 14.25 -31.16
CA GLU A 77 21.79 12.94 -31.17
C GLU A 77 21.13 12.64 -29.82
N LEU A 78 20.05 11.87 -29.85
CA LEU A 78 19.48 11.33 -28.61
C LEU A 78 20.28 10.11 -28.16
N THR A 79 20.43 9.96 -26.85
CA THR A 79 20.94 8.72 -26.26
C THR A 79 19.88 7.60 -26.36
N GLU A 80 20.24 6.37 -26.01
CA GLU A 80 19.26 5.27 -25.88
C GLU A 80 18.11 5.64 -24.92
N ARG A 81 18.43 6.29 -23.80
CA ARG A 81 17.45 6.80 -22.84
C ARG A 81 16.56 7.89 -23.44
N GLY A 82 17.13 8.82 -24.21
CA GLY A 82 16.36 9.85 -24.91
C GLY A 82 15.40 9.26 -25.96
N ILE A 83 15.84 8.21 -26.67
CA ILE A 83 15.01 7.45 -27.62
C ILE A 83 13.88 6.72 -26.87
N GLN A 84 14.18 6.03 -25.78
CA GLN A 84 13.20 5.31 -24.96
C GLN A 84 12.10 6.25 -24.45
N TRP A 85 12.49 7.37 -23.85
CA TRP A 85 11.52 8.37 -23.39
C TRP A 85 10.67 8.89 -24.55
N ARG A 86 11.26 9.16 -25.72
CA ARG A 86 10.48 9.64 -26.87
C ARG A 86 9.50 8.60 -27.41
N ALA A 87 9.85 7.32 -27.38
CA ALA A 87 9.05 6.23 -27.94
C ALA A 87 7.79 5.91 -27.11
N GLY A 88 7.89 5.97 -25.78
CA GLY A 88 6.77 5.68 -24.87
C GLY A 88 6.14 6.91 -24.23
N THR A 89 6.81 8.07 -24.24
CA THR A 89 6.45 9.28 -23.45
C THR A 89 6.17 8.98 -21.98
N GLU A 90 6.76 7.91 -21.45
CA GLU A 90 6.56 7.49 -20.07
C GLU A 90 7.24 8.49 -19.13
N PRO A 91 6.48 9.16 -18.23
CA PRO A 91 7.05 10.14 -17.30
C PRO A 91 8.18 9.57 -16.44
N LYS A 92 8.11 8.26 -16.15
CA LYS A 92 9.08 7.50 -15.34
C LYS A 92 10.51 7.58 -15.90
N VAL A 93 10.70 7.40 -17.22
CA VAL A 93 12.05 7.41 -17.82
C VAL A 93 12.74 8.77 -17.64
N LEU A 94 11.98 9.86 -17.79
CA LEU A 94 12.51 11.21 -17.58
C LEU A 94 12.68 11.52 -16.08
N PHE A 95 11.80 11.00 -15.23
CA PHE A 95 11.96 11.09 -13.78
C PHE A 95 13.23 10.38 -13.28
N GLU A 96 13.50 9.15 -13.74
CA GLU A 96 14.73 8.40 -13.45
C GLU A 96 15.97 9.16 -13.90
N ALA A 97 15.94 9.74 -15.11
CA ALA A 97 17.03 10.59 -15.60
C ALA A 97 17.30 11.78 -14.65
N LEU A 98 16.24 12.38 -14.11
CA LEU A 98 16.34 13.50 -13.16
C LEU A 98 16.85 13.04 -11.79
N THR A 99 16.32 11.97 -11.20
CA THR A 99 16.72 11.51 -9.86
C THR A 99 18.13 10.94 -9.83
N GLU A 100 18.58 10.28 -10.90
CA GLU A 100 19.95 9.80 -11.03
C GLU A 100 20.99 10.93 -11.07
N ASN A 101 20.62 12.09 -11.63
CA ASN A 101 21.56 13.17 -11.93
C ASN A 101 21.35 14.45 -11.11
N VAL A 102 20.20 14.60 -10.44
CA VAL A 102 19.82 15.79 -9.67
C VAL A 102 19.25 15.37 -8.32
N ARG A 103 19.72 16.00 -7.25
CA ARG A 103 19.28 15.72 -5.88
C ARG A 103 17.93 16.36 -5.58
N GLY A 104 17.11 15.70 -4.74
CA GLY A 104 15.95 16.31 -4.09
C GLY A 104 14.59 16.08 -4.75
N PHE A 105 14.51 15.41 -5.91
CA PHE A 105 13.22 15.08 -6.54
C PHE A 105 12.40 14.07 -5.72
N GLU A 106 13.03 13.00 -5.21
CA GLU A 106 12.38 11.99 -4.36
C GLU A 106 11.91 12.63 -3.04
N THR A 107 12.81 13.36 -2.36
CA THR A 107 12.48 14.12 -1.15
C THR A 107 11.32 15.09 -1.34
N ALA A 108 11.23 15.76 -2.50
CA ALA A 108 10.10 16.64 -2.78
C ALA A 108 8.77 15.90 -2.87
N LEU A 109 8.74 14.73 -3.52
CA LEU A 109 7.54 13.89 -3.62
C LEU A 109 7.14 13.33 -2.25
N GLU A 110 8.09 12.79 -1.49
CA GLU A 110 7.86 12.29 -0.12
C GLU A 110 7.30 13.38 0.80
N THR A 111 7.88 14.59 0.76
CA THR A 111 7.42 15.73 1.59
C THR A 111 5.96 16.13 1.28
N LEU A 112 5.51 15.93 0.04
CA LEU A 112 4.14 16.24 -0.37
C LEU A 112 3.14 15.15 0.05
N LEU A 113 3.58 13.96 0.50
CA LEU A 113 2.69 12.98 1.13
C LEU A 113 2.07 13.51 2.43
N ASP A 114 2.79 14.40 3.13
CA ASP A 114 2.32 15.10 4.34
C ASP A 114 1.31 16.22 4.03
N GLY A 115 0.84 16.32 2.78
CA GLY A 115 -0.08 17.34 2.30
C GLY A 115 0.60 18.55 1.65
N PRO A 116 -0.19 19.54 1.19
CA PRO A 116 0.29 20.59 0.30
C PRO A 116 1.44 21.43 0.90
N LYS A 117 2.41 21.83 0.06
CA LYS A 117 3.58 22.62 0.47
C LYS A 117 3.86 23.78 -0.48
N THR A 118 4.38 24.88 0.04
CA THR A 118 4.97 25.97 -0.75
C THR A 118 6.32 25.57 -1.36
N ASP A 119 6.81 26.36 -2.34
CA ASP A 119 8.16 26.14 -2.88
C ASP A 119 9.26 26.33 -1.83
N GLU A 120 9.03 27.19 -0.83
CA GLU A 120 9.96 27.44 0.27
C GLU A 120 10.06 26.22 1.18
N GLU A 121 8.93 25.66 1.61
CA GLU A 121 8.89 24.45 2.43
C GLU A 121 9.49 23.23 1.71
N LEU A 122 9.24 23.07 0.41
CA LEU A 122 9.92 22.03 -0.39
C LEU A 122 11.44 22.25 -0.43
N GLY A 123 11.87 23.50 -0.57
CA GLY A 123 13.30 23.84 -0.53
C GLY A 123 13.94 23.51 0.82
N GLU A 124 13.27 23.84 1.92
CA GLU A 124 13.75 23.53 3.28
C GLU A 124 13.87 22.02 3.51
N ALA A 125 12.87 21.23 3.11
CA ALA A 125 12.90 19.78 3.22
C ALA A 125 14.05 19.16 2.40
N ILE A 126 14.20 19.58 1.14
CA ILE A 126 15.30 19.12 0.27
C ILE A 126 16.67 19.50 0.85
N ALA A 127 16.84 20.72 1.38
CA ALA A 127 18.09 21.15 1.99
C ALA A 127 18.41 20.40 3.29
N ALA A 128 17.38 20.01 4.05
CA ALA A 128 17.55 19.23 5.25
C ALA A 128 18.04 17.80 4.94
N ALA A 129 17.48 17.17 3.89
CA ALA A 129 17.86 15.84 3.45
C ALA A 129 19.20 15.81 2.68
N HIS A 130 19.52 16.89 1.96
CA HIS A 130 20.72 17.03 1.13
C HIS A 130 21.48 18.32 1.49
N PRO A 131 22.21 18.37 2.62
CA PRO A 131 22.88 19.58 3.12
C PRO A 131 23.87 20.22 2.13
N GLU A 132 24.39 19.44 1.18
CA GLU A 132 25.28 19.88 0.10
C GLU A 132 24.63 20.82 -0.92
N ILE A 133 23.29 20.81 -1.04
CA ILE A 133 22.58 21.65 -2.01
C ILE A 133 22.73 23.14 -1.66
N GLY A 134 22.77 23.46 -0.35
CA GLY A 134 23.09 24.79 0.18
C GLY A 134 22.51 25.93 -0.66
N TRP A 135 21.18 25.94 -0.87
CA TRP A 135 20.49 26.77 -1.88
C TRP A 135 21.04 28.19 -1.99
N ASN A 136 21.85 28.43 -3.01
CA ASN A 136 22.35 29.78 -3.32
C ASN A 136 21.41 30.53 -4.27
N ASP A 137 20.57 29.81 -5.00
CA ASP A 137 19.59 30.34 -5.93
C ASP A 137 18.17 30.04 -5.40
N PRO A 138 17.38 31.08 -5.03
CA PRO A 138 16.03 30.89 -4.49
C PRO A 138 15.05 30.30 -5.52
N SER A 139 15.42 30.24 -6.80
CA SER A 139 14.60 29.58 -7.81
C SER A 139 14.75 28.06 -7.80
N GLY A 140 15.75 27.50 -7.13
CA GLY A 140 16.06 26.07 -7.14
C GLY A 140 14.86 25.15 -6.83
N PRO A 141 14.16 25.32 -5.69
CA PRO A 141 12.96 24.53 -5.39
C PRO A 141 11.89 24.67 -6.47
N ALA A 142 11.71 25.88 -7.00
CA ALA A 142 10.76 26.12 -8.07
C ALA A 142 11.16 25.47 -9.42
N GLN A 143 12.45 25.21 -9.67
CA GLN A 143 12.87 24.49 -10.86
C GLN A 143 12.57 22.99 -10.74
N HIS A 144 12.80 22.39 -9.56
CA HIS A 144 12.44 20.99 -9.28
C HIS A 144 10.93 20.77 -9.40
N ARG A 145 10.13 21.58 -8.69
CA ARG A 145 8.67 21.50 -8.80
C ARG A 145 8.17 21.74 -10.23
N GLY A 146 8.85 22.57 -11.02
CA GLY A 146 8.50 22.79 -12.44
C GLY A 146 8.64 21.53 -13.32
N TRP A 147 9.64 20.69 -13.04
CA TRP A 147 9.81 19.39 -13.70
C TRP A 147 8.76 18.38 -13.23
N LEU A 148 8.53 18.26 -11.92
CA LEU A 148 7.48 17.38 -11.37
C LEU A 148 6.10 17.71 -11.94
N GLN A 149 5.78 19.01 -12.03
CA GLN A 149 4.53 19.47 -12.65
C GLN A 149 4.45 19.11 -14.14
N SER A 150 5.58 19.10 -14.83
CA SER A 150 5.61 18.74 -16.25
C SER A 150 5.51 17.25 -16.51
N LEU A 151 5.75 16.42 -15.49
CA LEU A 151 5.60 14.97 -15.51
C LEU A 151 4.23 14.54 -14.98
N ASP A 152 3.34 15.51 -14.71
CA ASP A 152 2.02 15.31 -14.11
C ASP A 152 2.07 14.68 -12.72
N TYR A 153 3.16 14.83 -11.95
CA TYR A 153 3.26 14.33 -10.57
C TYR A 153 2.85 15.35 -9.52
N VAL A 154 2.91 16.64 -9.86
CA VAL A 154 2.62 17.72 -8.92
C VAL A 154 1.73 18.76 -9.60
N GLU A 155 0.62 19.11 -8.97
CA GLU A 155 -0.18 20.26 -9.35
C GLU A 155 0.09 21.45 -8.44
N ARG A 156 -0.22 22.66 -8.92
CA ARG A 156 -0.02 23.89 -8.17
C ARG A 156 -1.26 24.77 -8.21
N SER A 157 -1.77 25.11 -7.03
CA SER A 157 -2.90 26.03 -6.85
C SER A 157 -2.63 26.99 -5.69
N ASP A 158 -2.96 28.27 -5.86
CA ASP A 158 -2.82 29.32 -4.83
C ASP A 158 -1.45 29.36 -4.11
N GLY A 159 -0.38 29.06 -4.85
CA GLY A 159 0.99 29.06 -4.33
C GLY A 159 1.41 27.77 -3.61
N MET A 160 0.47 26.85 -3.39
CA MET A 160 0.68 25.52 -2.81
C MET A 160 0.85 24.47 -3.91
N ASN A 161 1.68 23.47 -3.62
CA ASN A 161 1.93 22.33 -4.46
C ASN A 161 1.33 21.09 -3.81
N SER A 162 0.64 20.25 -4.58
CA SER A 162 0.01 19.01 -4.14
C SER A 162 0.39 17.89 -5.11
N LEU A 163 0.40 16.64 -4.64
CA LEU A 163 0.56 15.50 -5.53
C LEU A 163 -0.72 15.33 -6.37
N THR A 164 -0.55 14.98 -7.64
CA THR A 164 -1.62 14.42 -8.46
C THR A 164 -1.87 12.95 -8.05
N GLU A 165 -2.82 12.27 -8.68
CA GLU A 165 -3.03 10.82 -8.47
C GLU A 165 -1.76 10.01 -8.80
N THR A 166 -1.19 10.23 -9.98
CA THR A 166 0.06 9.56 -10.42
C THR A 166 1.26 9.95 -9.55
N GLY A 167 1.30 11.19 -9.06
CA GLY A 167 2.32 11.66 -8.12
C GLY A 167 2.21 10.98 -6.76
N HIS A 168 0.99 10.77 -6.28
CA HIS A 168 0.73 10.04 -5.04
C HIS A 168 1.22 8.59 -5.14
N ASP A 169 0.93 7.90 -6.23
CA ASP A 169 1.36 6.51 -6.41
C ASP A 169 2.88 6.40 -6.45
N LEU A 170 3.55 7.28 -7.21
CA LEU A 170 5.01 7.33 -7.26
C LEU A 170 5.62 7.68 -5.90
N ALA A 171 5.10 8.70 -5.22
CA ALA A 171 5.63 9.13 -3.92
C ALA A 171 5.51 8.02 -2.87
N ARG A 172 4.39 7.29 -2.84
CA ARG A 172 4.20 6.14 -1.94
C ARG A 172 5.12 4.98 -2.30
N GLN A 173 5.33 4.72 -3.59
CA GLN A 173 6.32 3.75 -4.05
C GLN A 173 7.73 4.11 -3.57
N LEU A 174 8.14 5.37 -3.69
CA LEU A 174 9.45 5.83 -3.23
C LEU A 174 9.61 5.77 -1.70
N ALA A 175 8.53 6.01 -0.96
CA ALA A 175 8.52 5.97 0.50
C ALA A 175 8.41 4.55 1.09
N SER A 176 8.09 3.54 0.28
CA SER A 176 7.90 2.15 0.71
C SER A 176 9.25 1.46 0.93
N ASP A 177 9.42 0.79 2.07
CA ASP A 177 10.59 -0.06 2.35
C ASP A 177 10.54 -1.40 1.57
N GLY A 178 9.42 -1.72 0.92
CA GLY A 178 9.26 -2.90 0.08
C GLY A 178 10.01 -2.79 -1.26
N PRO A 179 10.54 -3.90 -1.82
CA PRO A 179 11.26 -3.87 -3.08
C PRO A 179 10.36 -3.60 -4.27
N THR A 180 10.91 -2.94 -5.29
CA THR A 180 10.32 -2.87 -6.63
C THR A 180 10.70 -4.12 -7.42
N LEU A 181 9.73 -5.00 -7.66
CA LEU A 181 9.87 -6.23 -8.44
C LEU A 181 8.86 -6.23 -9.59
N GLU A 182 9.29 -6.70 -10.75
CA GLU A 182 8.44 -6.79 -11.94
C GLU A 182 7.84 -8.19 -12.04
N ARG A 183 6.51 -8.25 -12.16
CA ARG A 183 5.79 -9.51 -12.25
C ARG A 183 6.17 -10.25 -13.53
N GLY A 184 6.51 -11.53 -13.38
CA GLY A 184 6.93 -12.38 -14.49
C GLY A 184 8.45 -12.42 -14.70
N GLU A 185 9.20 -11.47 -14.13
CA GLU A 185 10.66 -11.48 -14.17
C GLU A 185 11.25 -12.52 -13.22
N TYR A 186 12.45 -12.98 -13.59
CA TYR A 186 13.22 -13.97 -12.85
C TYR A 186 14.33 -13.31 -12.06
N TYR A 187 14.44 -13.70 -10.79
CA TYR A 187 15.44 -13.17 -9.87
C TYR A 187 16.23 -14.31 -9.25
N SER A 188 17.55 -14.15 -9.20
CA SER A 188 18.43 -14.95 -8.37
C SER A 188 18.23 -14.62 -6.89
N GLN A 189 18.66 -15.52 -6.00
CA GLN A 189 18.61 -15.24 -4.56
C GLN A 189 19.41 -13.97 -4.21
N THR A 190 20.57 -13.74 -4.83
CA THR A 190 21.39 -12.56 -4.54
C THR A 190 20.70 -11.25 -4.95
N GLU A 191 19.98 -11.25 -6.07
CA GLU A 191 19.18 -10.09 -6.48
C GLU A 191 18.04 -9.84 -5.50
N LEU A 192 17.35 -10.89 -5.03
CA LEU A 192 16.32 -10.74 -4.01
C LEU A 192 16.90 -10.29 -2.66
N GLU A 193 18.06 -10.80 -2.24
CA GLU A 193 18.72 -10.35 -1.00
C GLU A 193 19.09 -8.87 -1.08
N SER A 194 19.52 -8.40 -2.25
CA SER A 194 19.79 -6.98 -2.49
C SER A 194 18.50 -6.15 -2.54
N ALA A 195 17.43 -6.67 -3.15
CA ALA A 195 16.19 -5.94 -3.30
C ALA A 195 15.46 -5.77 -1.96
N PHE A 196 15.39 -6.83 -1.16
CA PHE A 196 14.74 -6.83 0.16
C PHE A 196 15.65 -6.37 1.31
N ASP A 197 16.90 -5.99 1.00
CA ASP A 197 17.97 -5.70 1.97
C ASP A 197 18.03 -6.70 3.13
N THR A 198 17.99 -8.00 2.80
CA THR A 198 17.95 -9.06 3.81
C THR A 198 18.68 -10.30 3.34
N SER A 199 19.25 -11.07 4.28
CA SER A 199 19.80 -12.38 3.94
C SER A 199 18.74 -13.48 4.08
N PHE A 200 18.62 -14.32 3.05
CA PHE A 200 17.77 -15.51 3.08
C PHE A 200 18.49 -16.76 3.60
N GLY A 201 19.79 -16.66 3.87
CA GLY A 201 20.62 -17.79 4.31
C GLY A 201 20.98 -18.71 3.14
N SER A 202 21.02 -20.03 3.37
CA SER A 202 21.47 -20.96 2.32
C SER A 202 20.47 -21.17 1.18
N TYR A 203 19.18 -20.93 1.44
CA TYR A 203 18.11 -20.95 0.44
C TYR A 203 16.85 -20.31 1.03
N ILE A 204 16.01 -19.73 0.17
CA ILE A 204 14.67 -19.24 0.54
C ILE A 204 13.74 -20.44 0.81
N LYS A 205 13.17 -20.50 2.02
CA LYS A 205 12.19 -21.51 2.42
C LYS A 205 10.84 -21.28 1.75
N GLY A 206 9.97 -22.29 1.76
CA GLY A 206 8.62 -22.20 1.18
C GLY A 206 7.79 -21.08 1.81
N ILE A 207 7.88 -20.90 3.13
CA ILE A 207 7.27 -19.76 3.82
C ILE A 207 8.34 -19.08 4.65
N SER A 208 8.61 -17.81 4.35
CA SER A 208 9.69 -17.03 4.96
C SER A 208 9.14 -15.70 5.50
N PRO A 209 8.59 -15.67 6.73
CA PRO A 209 8.20 -14.43 7.38
C PRO A 209 9.43 -13.58 7.72
N ARG A 210 9.31 -12.26 7.59
CA ARG A 210 10.36 -11.28 7.85
C ARG A 210 9.85 -10.22 8.79
N THR A 211 10.70 -9.84 9.73
CA THR A 211 10.37 -8.84 10.74
C THR A 211 11.19 -7.58 10.53
N ASP A 212 10.64 -6.45 10.93
CA ASP A 212 11.38 -5.19 11.05
C ASP A 212 12.36 -5.22 12.24
N ASP A 213 13.02 -4.08 12.46
CA ASP A 213 13.99 -3.87 13.54
C ASP A 213 13.37 -3.96 14.95
N ASP A 214 12.07 -3.71 15.08
CA ASP A 214 11.32 -3.83 16.34
C ASP A 214 10.81 -5.27 16.57
N GLY A 215 11.03 -6.16 15.60
CA GLY A 215 10.63 -7.56 15.66
C GLY A 215 9.16 -7.81 15.31
N ALA A 216 8.45 -6.79 14.80
CA ALA A 216 7.11 -6.96 14.26
C ALA A 216 7.17 -7.55 12.85
N LEU A 217 6.16 -8.33 12.48
CA LEU A 217 6.09 -8.91 11.14
C LEU A 217 5.96 -7.78 10.11
N SER A 218 6.86 -7.73 9.13
CA SER A 218 6.94 -6.70 8.10
C SER A 218 6.45 -7.21 6.74
N TYR A 219 6.85 -8.42 6.34
CA TYR A 219 6.35 -9.08 5.13
C TYR A 219 6.54 -10.59 5.17
N ILE A 220 5.92 -11.30 4.23
CA ILE A 220 6.09 -12.75 4.06
C ILE A 220 6.49 -13.05 2.62
N ILE A 221 7.50 -13.90 2.44
CA ILE A 221 7.79 -14.51 1.14
C ILE A 221 7.20 -15.91 1.11
N VAL A 222 6.37 -16.18 0.11
CA VAL A 222 5.84 -17.51 -0.20
C VAL A 222 6.48 -17.99 -1.50
N LYS A 223 7.04 -19.19 -1.47
CA LYS A 223 7.68 -19.82 -2.62
C LYS A 223 7.05 -21.17 -2.89
N ALA A 224 6.45 -21.31 -4.07
CA ALA A 224 6.09 -22.61 -4.62
C ALA A 224 7.16 -23.10 -5.60
N ARG A 225 7.37 -24.42 -5.66
CA ARG A 225 8.34 -25.06 -6.56
C ARG A 225 7.64 -26.14 -7.39
N GLU A 226 7.91 -26.18 -8.69
CA GLU A 226 7.24 -27.06 -9.66
C GLU A 226 7.31 -28.55 -9.29
N ASP A 227 8.50 -29.03 -8.92
CA ASP A 227 8.77 -30.38 -8.41
C ASP A 227 8.80 -30.42 -6.87
N GLY A 228 8.08 -29.48 -6.25
CA GLY A 228 7.94 -29.40 -4.80
C GLY A 228 7.29 -30.65 -4.21
N PRO A 229 7.45 -30.89 -2.90
CA PRO A 229 6.81 -32.02 -2.23
C PRO A 229 5.28 -31.89 -2.17
N TYR A 230 4.72 -30.78 -2.63
CA TYR A 230 3.30 -30.47 -2.62
C TYR A 230 2.84 -30.18 -4.05
N GLY A 231 1.76 -30.83 -4.49
CA GLY A 231 1.14 -30.57 -5.79
C GLY A 231 0.19 -29.39 -5.69
N ASP A 232 0.73 -28.21 -5.39
CA ASP A 232 -0.09 -26.99 -5.29
C ASP A 232 -0.79 -26.72 -6.63
N ASP A 233 -2.11 -26.54 -6.61
CA ASP A 233 -2.87 -26.04 -7.76
C ASP A 233 -2.75 -24.52 -7.75
N LEU A 234 -1.77 -24.01 -8.50
CA LEU A 234 -1.34 -22.60 -8.54
C LEU A 234 -1.98 -21.80 -9.68
N GLU A 235 -2.92 -22.41 -10.42
CA GLU A 235 -3.58 -21.79 -11.56
C GLU A 235 -4.73 -20.87 -11.11
N GLY A 236 -4.91 -19.76 -11.84
CA GLY A 236 -6.02 -18.83 -11.62
C GLY A 236 -5.77 -17.74 -10.58
N GLU A 237 -6.82 -16.95 -10.35
CA GLU A 237 -6.84 -15.83 -9.38
C GLU A 237 -6.78 -16.33 -7.94
N ARG A 238 -7.46 -17.45 -7.65
CA ARG A 238 -7.42 -18.14 -6.35
C ARG A 238 -6.81 -19.51 -6.50
N PHE A 239 -5.93 -19.86 -5.58
CA PHE A 239 -5.15 -21.08 -5.64
C PHE A 239 -4.94 -21.70 -4.26
N THR A 240 -4.62 -22.99 -4.22
CA THR A 240 -4.33 -23.68 -2.95
C THR A 240 -2.82 -23.75 -2.74
N TYR A 241 -2.37 -23.40 -1.54
CA TYR A 241 -0.98 -23.52 -1.12
C TYR A 241 -0.87 -24.38 0.14
N ILE A 242 -0.04 -25.42 0.10
CA ILE A 242 0.19 -26.31 1.23
C ILE A 242 1.29 -25.77 2.15
N GLY A 243 1.02 -25.79 3.46
CA GLY A 243 1.93 -25.30 4.49
C GLY A 243 3.27 -26.03 4.55
N GLU A 244 4.23 -25.46 5.28
CA GLU A 244 5.56 -26.02 5.44
C GLU A 244 5.57 -27.16 6.48
N GLY A 245 5.98 -28.35 6.08
CA GLY A 245 6.36 -29.43 6.99
C GLY A 245 6.80 -30.70 6.28
N VAL A 246 7.98 -31.22 6.58
CA VAL A 246 8.54 -32.39 5.86
C VAL A 246 7.66 -33.64 6.03
N PRO A 247 7.20 -34.31 4.95
CA PRO A 247 6.33 -35.49 5.02
C PRO A 247 6.80 -36.60 5.96
N SER A 248 8.11 -36.89 5.96
CA SER A 248 8.71 -37.92 6.82
C SER A 248 8.67 -37.62 8.32
N LYS A 249 8.25 -36.42 8.72
CA LYS A 249 8.07 -36.03 10.13
C LYS A 249 6.63 -36.19 10.62
N GLY A 250 5.72 -36.72 9.80
CA GLY A 250 4.31 -36.88 10.12
C GLY A 250 3.51 -35.59 9.93
N ASP A 251 2.39 -35.47 10.65
CA ASP A 251 1.48 -34.33 10.63
C ASP A 251 2.20 -32.97 10.73
N GLN A 252 1.73 -32.00 9.97
CA GLN A 252 2.28 -30.65 10.04
C GLN A 252 1.99 -30.00 11.40
N SER A 253 2.98 -29.30 11.93
CA SER A 253 2.84 -28.52 13.17
C SER A 253 2.72 -27.03 12.85
N PRO A 254 2.11 -26.22 13.73
CA PRO A 254 2.05 -24.77 13.58
C PRO A 254 3.43 -24.16 13.90
N THR A 255 4.38 -24.34 12.99
CA THR A 255 5.71 -23.72 13.04
C THR A 255 5.61 -22.20 12.85
N GLY A 256 6.69 -21.44 13.09
CA GLY A 256 6.69 -19.99 12.84
C GLY A 256 6.27 -19.62 11.42
N ALA A 257 6.64 -20.45 10.43
CA ALA A 257 6.22 -20.34 9.03
C ALA A 257 4.69 -20.47 8.88
N ASN A 258 4.10 -21.59 9.30
CA ASN A 258 2.66 -21.80 9.15
C ASN A 258 1.85 -20.82 10.00
N LYS A 259 2.32 -20.47 11.20
CA LYS A 259 1.70 -19.46 12.07
C LYS A 259 1.65 -18.08 11.41
N ALA A 260 2.68 -17.71 10.66
CA ALA A 260 2.69 -16.44 9.95
C ALA A 260 1.54 -16.37 8.94
N LEU A 261 1.39 -17.37 8.06
CA LEU A 261 0.26 -17.40 7.11
C LEU A 261 -1.12 -17.59 7.79
N LEU A 262 -1.19 -18.39 8.86
CA LEU A 262 -2.43 -18.53 9.64
C LEU A 262 -2.88 -17.17 10.20
N GLY A 263 -1.94 -16.34 10.66
CA GLY A 263 -2.23 -15.00 11.14
C GLY A 263 -2.73 -14.04 10.04
N GLN A 264 -2.49 -14.35 8.77
CA GLN A 264 -2.99 -13.56 7.64
C GLN A 264 -4.34 -14.06 7.11
N ALA A 265 -4.79 -15.25 7.48
CA ALA A 265 -6.07 -15.82 6.99
C ALA A 265 -7.30 -15.05 7.48
N ASP A 266 -7.13 -14.33 8.59
CA ASP A 266 -8.12 -13.45 9.20
C ASP A 266 -8.00 -12.00 8.72
N GLY A 267 -7.09 -11.76 7.78
CA GLY A 267 -6.69 -10.47 7.26
C GLY A 267 -5.18 -10.38 7.09
N SER A 268 -4.68 -10.37 5.84
CA SER A 268 -3.37 -9.86 5.48
C SER A 268 -3.10 -8.48 6.10
N THR A 269 -2.17 -8.47 7.04
CA THR A 269 -1.63 -7.28 7.71
C THR A 269 -0.36 -6.77 7.05
N VAL A 270 0.30 -7.63 6.29
CA VAL A 270 1.57 -7.37 5.64
C VAL A 270 1.53 -7.87 4.19
N PRO A 271 2.32 -7.29 3.28
CA PRO A 271 2.43 -7.80 1.93
C PRO A 271 3.00 -9.22 1.93
N ILE A 272 2.39 -10.10 1.13
CA ILE A 272 2.85 -11.46 0.91
C ILE A 272 3.34 -11.57 -0.54
N TYR A 273 4.64 -11.68 -0.72
CA TYR A 273 5.27 -11.79 -2.03
C TYR A 273 5.27 -13.25 -2.46
N PHE A 274 4.65 -13.54 -3.61
CA PHE A 274 4.60 -14.88 -4.15
C PHE A 274 5.67 -15.09 -5.24
N PHE A 275 6.38 -16.20 -5.14
CA PHE A 275 7.38 -16.61 -6.12
C PHE A 275 7.15 -18.05 -6.56
N TYR A 276 7.40 -18.28 -7.85
CA TYR A 276 7.38 -19.60 -8.45
C TYR A 276 8.78 -20.01 -8.89
N GLN A 277 9.19 -21.23 -8.53
CA GLN A 277 10.47 -21.81 -8.92
C GLN A 277 10.26 -22.98 -9.91
N PRO A 278 10.64 -22.84 -11.19
CA PRO A 278 10.68 -23.97 -12.13
C PRO A 278 11.64 -25.07 -11.68
N ALA A 279 11.34 -26.33 -12.00
CA ALA A 279 12.12 -27.49 -11.53
C ALA A 279 13.60 -27.43 -11.94
N ASP A 280 13.87 -26.94 -13.15
CA ASP A 280 15.19 -26.87 -13.77
C ASP A 280 15.91 -25.52 -13.53
N SER A 281 15.40 -24.65 -12.65
CA SER A 281 15.97 -23.33 -12.39
C SER A 281 16.26 -23.08 -10.90
N SER A 282 17.37 -22.38 -10.65
CA SER A 282 17.65 -21.81 -9.32
C SER A 282 17.03 -20.43 -9.12
N GLU A 283 16.53 -19.81 -10.19
CA GLU A 283 15.90 -18.50 -10.17
C GLU A 283 14.42 -18.59 -9.82
N LEU A 284 13.91 -17.50 -9.27
CA LEU A 284 12.55 -17.36 -8.79
C LEU A 284 11.81 -16.37 -9.67
N ARG A 285 10.73 -16.81 -10.28
CA ARG A 285 9.84 -15.90 -11.00
C ARG A 285 8.93 -15.19 -10.00
N TYR A 286 8.92 -13.86 -10.01
CA TYR A 286 8.00 -13.10 -9.19
C TYR A 286 6.58 -13.18 -9.77
N GLU A 287 5.61 -13.51 -8.92
CA GLU A 287 4.22 -13.77 -9.32
C GLU A 287 3.24 -12.66 -8.92
N GLY A 288 3.72 -11.65 -8.21
CA GLY A 288 2.92 -10.59 -7.61
C GLY A 288 2.65 -10.80 -6.13
N LEU A 289 1.85 -9.90 -5.56
CA LEU A 289 1.38 -9.99 -4.19
C LEU A 289 0.17 -10.94 -4.09
N VAL A 290 0.02 -11.58 -2.93
CA VAL A 290 -1.12 -12.46 -2.64
C VAL A 290 -1.70 -12.16 -1.26
N ALA A 291 -2.95 -12.57 -1.04
CA ALA A 291 -3.59 -12.58 0.27
C ALA A 291 -3.98 -14.02 0.66
N VAL A 292 -4.04 -14.28 1.96
CA VAL A 292 -4.63 -15.53 2.48
C VAL A 292 -6.12 -15.27 2.74
N VAL A 293 -7.00 -16.00 2.07
CA VAL A 293 -8.46 -15.82 2.23
C VAL A 293 -9.12 -16.91 3.07
N ASP A 294 -8.44 -18.05 3.25
CA ASP A 294 -8.88 -19.12 4.14
C ASP A 294 -7.68 -19.99 4.54
N ALA A 295 -7.75 -20.59 5.72
CA ALA A 295 -6.75 -21.55 6.19
C ALA A 295 -7.42 -22.70 6.94
N ARG A 296 -7.08 -23.93 6.56
CA ARG A 296 -7.65 -25.15 7.15
C ARG A 296 -6.57 -26.13 7.52
N TYR A 297 -6.81 -26.91 8.57
CA TYR A 297 -5.98 -28.05 8.94
C TYR A 297 -6.72 -29.32 8.56
N VAL A 298 -6.30 -29.95 7.46
CA VAL A 298 -7.04 -31.02 6.78
C VAL A 298 -6.18 -32.27 6.63
N PHE A 299 -6.83 -33.41 6.45
CA PHE A 299 -6.14 -34.65 6.09
C PHE A 299 -5.87 -34.66 4.59
N ASP A 300 -4.61 -34.86 4.21
CA ASP A 300 -4.15 -34.99 2.83
C ASP A 300 -4.02 -36.47 2.49
N ASP A 301 -4.88 -36.95 1.59
CA ASP A 301 -4.94 -38.37 1.22
C ASP A 301 -3.68 -38.85 0.48
N ASP A 302 -3.01 -37.97 -0.26
CA ASP A 302 -1.81 -38.31 -1.03
C ASP A 302 -0.58 -38.50 -0.13
N GLN A 303 -0.50 -37.73 0.96
CA GLN A 303 0.57 -37.76 1.95
C GLN A 303 0.22 -38.59 3.21
N ASP A 304 -1.01 -39.08 3.34
CA ASP A 304 -1.53 -39.87 4.48
C ASP A 304 -1.26 -39.19 5.84
N ARG A 305 -1.50 -37.87 5.93
CA ARG A 305 -1.22 -37.06 7.13
C ARG A 305 -2.04 -35.77 7.18
N MET A 306 -2.02 -35.10 8.31
CA MET A 306 -2.60 -33.76 8.45
C MET A 306 -1.67 -32.66 7.91
N VAL A 307 -2.22 -31.71 7.16
CA VAL A 307 -1.50 -30.56 6.58
C VAL A 307 -2.28 -29.25 6.77
N TYR A 308 -1.57 -28.12 6.76
CA TYR A 308 -2.19 -26.81 6.60
C TYR A 308 -2.45 -26.54 5.11
N GLN A 309 -3.68 -26.22 4.76
CA GLN A 309 -4.09 -25.81 3.43
C GLN A 309 -4.52 -24.34 3.49
N PHE A 310 -3.80 -23.49 2.75
CA PHE A 310 -4.11 -22.08 2.61
C PHE A 310 -4.79 -21.84 1.27
N THR A 311 -5.93 -21.16 1.28
CA THR A 311 -6.50 -20.60 0.05
C THR A 311 -5.89 -19.23 -0.14
N MET A 312 -5.13 -19.08 -1.22
CA MET A 312 -4.45 -17.86 -1.59
C MET A 312 -5.21 -17.17 -2.72
N GLU A 313 -5.11 -15.85 -2.78
CA GLU A 313 -5.66 -15.04 -3.86
C GLU A 313 -4.63 -14.03 -4.34
N ARG A 314 -4.51 -13.86 -5.65
CA ARG A 314 -3.59 -12.88 -6.25
C ARG A 314 -4.16 -11.48 -6.11
N LEU A 315 -3.33 -10.56 -5.61
CA LEU A 315 -3.64 -9.15 -5.55
C LEU A 315 -3.19 -8.52 -6.87
N GLU A 316 -4.12 -7.92 -7.61
CA GLU A 316 -3.84 -7.08 -8.78
C GLU A 316 -3.30 -5.72 -8.32
N LEU A 317 -2.15 -5.73 -7.64
CA LEU A 317 -1.41 -4.55 -7.20
C LEU A 317 -0.02 -4.61 -7.83
N ASP A 318 0.44 -3.49 -8.37
CA ASP A 318 1.74 -3.41 -9.04
C ASP A 318 2.89 -3.21 -8.02
N HIS A 319 2.62 -2.52 -6.91
CA HIS A 319 3.62 -2.26 -5.86
C HIS A 319 3.13 -2.58 -4.42
N PRO A 320 3.99 -3.06 -3.51
CA PRO A 320 3.67 -3.21 -2.08
C PRO A 320 3.25 -1.91 -1.40
N ALA A 321 3.74 -0.77 -1.87
CA ALA A 321 3.29 0.55 -1.40
C ALA A 321 1.77 0.74 -1.52
N GLU A 322 1.14 0.20 -2.57
CA GLU A 322 -0.31 0.25 -2.72
C GLU A 322 -1.00 -0.58 -1.64
N PHE A 323 -0.48 -1.77 -1.34
CA PHE A 323 -0.97 -2.60 -0.25
C PHE A 323 -0.87 -1.85 1.09
N GLU A 324 0.28 -1.27 1.38
CA GLU A 324 0.53 -0.50 2.60
C GLU A 324 -0.42 0.69 2.71
N THR A 325 -0.65 1.39 1.60
CA THR A 325 -1.58 2.53 1.54
C THR A 325 -3.01 2.10 1.83
N LEU A 326 -3.46 1.03 1.17
CA LEU A 326 -4.80 0.49 1.38
C LEU A 326 -4.98 -0.01 2.81
N ALA A 327 -3.98 -0.71 3.35
CA ALA A 327 -3.98 -1.17 4.74
C ALA A 327 -3.93 0.00 5.73
N ALA A 328 -3.19 1.07 5.42
CA ALA A 328 -3.09 2.29 6.22
C ALA A 328 -4.40 3.10 6.20
N SER A 329 -5.12 3.12 5.07
CA SER A 329 -6.38 3.85 4.87
C SER A 329 -7.53 3.38 5.77
N VAL A 330 -7.42 2.18 6.35
CA VAL A 330 -8.30 1.70 7.40
C VAL A 330 -7.98 2.48 8.67
N THR A 331 -8.53 3.68 8.83
CA THR A 331 -8.13 4.60 9.92
C THR A 331 -8.65 4.18 11.29
N ASP A 332 -7.91 4.52 12.35
CA ASP A 332 -8.39 4.58 13.73
C ASP A 332 -9.15 5.90 13.91
N GLY A 333 -10.35 6.01 13.36
CA GLY A 333 -11.28 7.10 13.69
C GLY A 333 -10.85 8.55 13.42
N GLY A 334 -9.71 8.83 12.77
CA GLY A 334 -9.25 10.20 12.52
C GLY A 334 -8.23 10.28 11.40
N ALA A 335 -8.49 11.19 10.46
CA ALA A 335 -7.66 11.56 9.30
C ALA A 335 -7.56 10.49 8.19
N ALA A 336 -8.51 10.53 7.25
CA ALA A 336 -8.17 10.19 5.87
C ALA A 336 -7.07 11.16 5.41
N SER A 337 -5.96 10.63 4.94
CA SER A 337 -4.95 11.41 4.25
C SER A 337 -5.50 11.84 2.88
N GLY A 338 -5.32 13.12 2.56
CA GLY A 338 -5.06 13.54 1.18
C GLY A 338 -6.22 13.95 0.28
N MET A 339 -7.50 13.89 0.67
CA MET A 339 -8.58 14.49 -0.13
C MET A 339 -9.55 15.28 0.74
N GLU A 340 -9.71 16.55 0.39
CA GLU A 340 -10.22 17.68 1.17
C GLU A 340 -11.38 17.40 2.15
N THR A 341 -11.26 17.93 3.38
CA THR A 341 -12.20 18.94 3.89
C THR A 341 -11.66 19.61 5.16
N MET A 342 -11.77 20.94 5.20
CA MET A 342 -11.57 21.73 6.42
C MET A 342 -12.65 21.38 7.48
N GLY A 343 -12.38 20.36 8.28
CA GLY A 343 -13.17 20.00 9.46
C GLY A 343 -12.24 19.56 10.58
N GLY A 344 -12.37 20.17 11.76
CA GLY A 344 -11.49 19.92 12.90
C GLY A 344 -11.52 18.47 13.42
N LYS A 345 -10.60 18.17 14.33
CA LYS A 345 -10.40 16.89 15.06
C LYS A 345 -11.64 16.33 15.81
N ASP A 346 -12.80 16.97 15.71
CA ASP A 346 -14.07 16.60 16.36
C ASP A 346 -15.20 16.29 15.36
N SER A 347 -14.90 15.97 14.10
CA SER A 347 -15.94 15.61 13.13
C SER A 347 -16.44 14.18 13.35
N GLU A 348 -17.75 14.00 13.54
CA GLU A 348 -18.38 12.69 13.68
C GLU A 348 -18.09 11.81 12.45
N PRO A 349 -17.71 10.53 12.63
CA PRO A 349 -17.44 9.63 11.51
C PRO A 349 -18.69 9.40 10.66
N ALA A 350 -18.53 9.33 9.34
CA ALA A 350 -19.57 8.87 8.43
C ALA A 350 -19.88 7.38 8.67
N LEU A 351 -21.15 6.98 8.49
CA LEU A 351 -21.56 5.57 8.65
C LEU A 351 -21.00 4.69 7.53
N THR A 352 -20.94 5.25 6.33
CA THR A 352 -20.48 4.58 5.12
C THR A 352 -19.13 5.13 4.67
N ASP A 353 -18.41 4.35 3.87
CA ASP A 353 -17.34 4.92 3.03
C ASP A 353 -17.99 5.94 2.06
N ASP A 354 -17.32 7.08 1.78
CA ASP A 354 -17.77 8.01 0.74
C ASP A 354 -17.55 7.39 -0.66
N ASP A 355 -18.16 7.96 -1.72
CA ASP A 355 -18.30 7.53 -3.14
C ASP A 355 -17.04 7.07 -3.92
N ALA A 356 -15.93 6.72 -3.26
CA ALA A 356 -14.76 6.11 -3.88
C ALA A 356 -15.09 4.69 -4.37
N GLU A 357 -15.12 4.52 -5.69
CA GLU A 357 -15.20 3.20 -6.32
C GLU A 357 -13.87 2.45 -6.15
N PHE A 358 -13.74 1.70 -5.06
CA PHE A 358 -12.63 0.76 -4.90
C PHE A 358 -12.75 -0.40 -5.90
N THR A 359 -11.62 -0.95 -6.36
CA THR A 359 -11.61 -2.24 -7.05
C THR A 359 -11.92 -3.37 -6.06
N GLU A 360 -12.23 -4.57 -6.57
CA GLU A 360 -12.48 -5.73 -5.68
C GLU A 360 -11.24 -6.07 -4.84
N THR A 361 -10.05 -6.04 -5.46
CA THR A 361 -8.74 -6.20 -4.81
C THR A 361 -8.55 -5.20 -3.66
N GLN A 362 -8.82 -3.91 -3.91
CA GLN A 362 -8.68 -2.86 -2.90
C GLN A 362 -9.62 -3.07 -1.71
N ARG A 363 -10.90 -3.42 -1.96
CA ARG A 363 -11.85 -3.72 -0.88
C ARG A 363 -11.38 -4.89 -0.02
N ARG A 364 -10.76 -5.92 -0.63
CA ARG A 364 -10.25 -7.09 0.11
C ARG A 364 -9.09 -6.71 1.03
N VAL A 365 -8.10 -5.95 0.54
CA VAL A 365 -6.98 -5.46 1.36
C VAL A 365 -7.50 -4.61 2.53
N ARG A 366 -8.47 -3.72 2.28
CA ARG A 366 -9.09 -2.91 3.33
C ARG A 366 -9.88 -3.74 4.34
N SER A 367 -10.73 -4.67 3.89
CA SER A 367 -11.51 -5.55 4.78
C SER A 367 -10.59 -6.41 5.66
N SER A 368 -9.48 -6.86 5.09
CA SER A 368 -8.42 -7.62 5.73
C SER A 368 -7.72 -6.80 6.82
N ALA A 369 -7.27 -5.60 6.49
CA ALA A 369 -6.65 -4.69 7.45
C ALA A 369 -7.62 -4.27 8.57
N PHE A 370 -8.90 -4.02 8.25
CA PHE A 370 -9.96 -3.79 9.25
C PHE A 370 -10.06 -4.93 10.25
N ALA A 371 -10.17 -6.17 9.74
CA ALA A 371 -10.33 -7.33 10.60
C ALA A 371 -9.14 -7.48 11.55
N SER A 372 -7.91 -7.32 11.06
CA SER A 372 -6.74 -7.38 11.92
C SER A 372 -6.71 -6.25 12.96
N ARG A 373 -6.97 -4.99 12.57
CA ARG A 373 -6.90 -3.86 13.50
C ARG A 373 -7.92 -4.00 14.62
N VAL A 374 -9.15 -4.39 14.29
CA VAL A 374 -10.19 -4.68 15.28
C VAL A 374 -9.76 -5.80 16.22
N LYS A 375 -9.20 -6.91 15.72
CA LYS A 375 -8.72 -7.98 16.61
C LYS A 375 -7.59 -7.50 17.53
N SER A 376 -6.64 -6.72 17.01
CA SER A 376 -5.53 -6.17 17.77
C SER A 376 -5.98 -5.19 18.85
N ALA A 377 -6.91 -4.27 18.54
CA ALA A 377 -7.44 -3.29 19.49
C ALA A 377 -8.13 -3.92 20.72
N TYR A 378 -8.57 -5.17 20.60
CA TYR A 378 -9.20 -5.96 21.67
C TYR A 378 -8.31 -7.10 22.20
N ASP A 379 -7.00 -7.07 21.93
CA ASP A 379 -6.02 -8.10 22.34
C ASP A 379 -6.44 -9.54 21.93
N SER A 380 -7.10 -9.68 20.78
CA SER A 380 -7.68 -10.95 20.29
C SER A 380 -8.58 -11.63 21.34
N ARG A 381 -9.44 -10.86 22.00
CA ARG A 381 -10.45 -11.31 22.95
C ARG A 381 -11.84 -10.87 22.53
N CYS A 382 -12.83 -11.68 22.88
CA CYS A 382 -14.21 -11.34 22.60
C CYS A 382 -14.64 -10.15 23.46
N ALA A 383 -15.14 -9.08 22.86
CA ALA A 383 -15.67 -7.90 23.54
C ALA A 383 -16.78 -8.25 24.53
N ILE A 384 -17.58 -9.27 24.24
CA ILE A 384 -18.71 -9.68 25.09
C ILE A 384 -18.27 -10.55 26.27
N CYS A 385 -17.53 -11.65 26.04
CA CYS A 385 -17.19 -12.59 27.12
C CYS A 385 -15.74 -12.53 27.62
N GLY A 386 -14.91 -11.63 27.08
CA GLY A 386 -13.49 -11.45 27.44
C GLY A 386 -12.58 -12.65 27.14
N THR A 387 -13.11 -13.72 26.57
CA THR A 387 -12.40 -14.98 26.36
C THR A 387 -11.71 -14.96 25.00
N SER A 388 -10.52 -15.58 24.95
CA SER A 388 -9.84 -15.97 23.72
C SER A 388 -9.68 -17.49 23.77
N ARG A 389 -10.05 -18.19 22.68
CA ARG A 389 -9.95 -19.65 22.58
C ARG A 389 -9.08 -19.98 21.38
N GLU A 390 -8.16 -20.91 21.56
CA GLU A 390 -7.30 -21.40 20.49
C GLU A 390 -7.71 -22.82 20.09
N SER A 391 -7.75 -23.07 18.79
CA SER A 391 -7.85 -24.43 18.25
C SER A 391 -6.51 -25.18 18.43
N PRO A 392 -6.52 -26.52 18.38
CA PRO A 392 -5.27 -27.30 18.33
C PRO A 392 -4.34 -26.93 17.16
N ALA A 393 -4.89 -26.36 16.09
CA ALA A 393 -4.16 -25.86 14.93
C ALA A 393 -3.56 -24.45 15.14
N GLY A 394 -3.82 -23.81 16.28
CA GLY A 394 -3.31 -22.48 16.62
C GLY A 394 -4.15 -21.30 16.14
N THR A 395 -5.31 -21.53 15.51
CA THR A 395 -6.26 -20.47 15.14
C THR A 395 -7.06 -19.99 16.35
N VAL A 396 -7.25 -18.68 16.50
CA VAL A 396 -8.03 -18.06 17.57
C VAL A 396 -9.51 -17.92 17.16
N ASP A 397 -10.44 -18.25 18.05
CA ASP A 397 -11.90 -18.12 17.88
C ASP A 397 -12.37 -16.67 18.09
N ILE A 398 -11.86 -15.74 17.29
CA ILE A 398 -12.23 -14.33 17.29
C ILE A 398 -12.38 -13.84 15.85
N GLU A 399 -13.48 -13.17 15.57
CA GLU A 399 -13.83 -12.56 14.29
C GLU A 399 -14.01 -11.04 14.51
N ALA A 400 -13.72 -10.23 13.50
CA ALA A 400 -14.05 -8.82 13.52
C ALA A 400 -15.45 -8.62 12.95
N ALA A 401 -16.38 -8.22 13.80
CA ALA A 401 -17.76 -7.94 13.43
C ALA A 401 -17.93 -6.44 13.17
N HIS A 402 -18.48 -6.08 12.01
CA HIS A 402 -18.91 -4.71 11.77
C HIS A 402 -20.14 -4.39 12.63
N ILE A 403 -20.12 -3.27 13.33
CA ILE A 403 -21.27 -2.76 14.09
C ILE A 403 -22.37 -2.32 13.09
N TYR A 404 -22.01 -1.42 12.18
CA TYR A 404 -22.81 -1.07 11.02
C TYR A 404 -22.33 -1.87 9.80
N PRO A 405 -23.21 -2.68 9.18
CA PRO A 405 -22.79 -3.82 8.38
C PRO A 405 -22.16 -3.43 7.04
N LYS A 406 -21.12 -4.17 6.64
CA LYS A 406 -20.41 -3.93 5.37
C LYS A 406 -21.29 -4.00 4.12
N ARG A 407 -22.34 -4.84 4.11
CA ARG A 407 -23.30 -4.94 2.99
C ARG A 407 -24.07 -3.64 2.70
N ASP A 408 -24.15 -2.75 3.69
CA ASP A 408 -24.80 -1.44 3.59
C ASP A 408 -23.72 -0.34 3.49
N ASP A 409 -22.55 -0.72 2.97
CA ASP A 409 -21.33 0.08 2.77
C ASP A 409 -20.70 0.61 4.05
N GLY A 410 -20.85 -0.13 5.15
CA GLY A 410 -20.27 0.23 6.44
C GLY A 410 -18.77 0.45 6.37
N ARG A 411 -18.34 1.57 6.96
CA ARG A 411 -16.95 2.04 6.90
C ARG A 411 -15.99 1.06 7.59
N ASP A 412 -14.85 0.80 6.95
CA ASP A 412 -13.77 -0.04 7.50
C ASP A 412 -12.88 0.80 8.45
N VAL A 413 -13.41 1.13 9.63
CA VAL A 413 -12.71 1.82 10.73
C VAL A 413 -12.88 1.08 12.04
N VAL A 414 -11.89 1.06 12.93
CA VAL A 414 -11.93 0.27 14.17
C VAL A 414 -13.12 0.63 15.06
N GLN A 415 -13.54 1.89 15.05
CA GLN A 415 -14.74 2.39 15.74
C GLN A 415 -16.06 1.76 15.26
N ASN A 416 -16.08 1.16 14.07
CA ASN A 416 -17.19 0.39 13.51
C ASN A 416 -17.00 -1.12 13.74
N GLY A 417 -16.07 -1.53 14.60
CA GLY A 417 -15.70 -2.93 14.79
C GLY A 417 -15.80 -3.43 16.23
N LEU A 418 -16.22 -4.68 16.38
CA LEU A 418 -16.14 -5.46 17.62
C LEU A 418 -15.39 -6.76 17.37
N ALA A 419 -14.41 -7.09 18.21
CA ALA A 419 -13.81 -8.43 18.20
C ALA A 419 -14.74 -9.41 18.93
N LEU A 420 -15.32 -10.40 18.25
CA LEU A 420 -16.31 -11.30 18.81
C LEU A 420 -15.95 -12.77 18.55
N CYS A 421 -16.20 -13.67 19.52
CA CYS A 421 -16.15 -15.10 19.21
C CYS A 421 -17.36 -15.49 18.37
N ARG A 422 -17.28 -16.61 17.64
CA ARG A 422 -18.30 -17.02 16.65
C ARG A 422 -19.74 -16.98 17.14
N LEU A 423 -19.98 -17.43 18.37
CA LEU A 423 -21.30 -17.39 19.00
C LEU A 423 -21.83 -15.95 19.15
N HIS A 424 -21.02 -15.06 19.70
CA HIS A 424 -21.41 -13.68 19.95
C HIS A 424 -21.48 -12.86 18.67
N HIS A 425 -20.62 -13.14 17.69
CA HIS A 425 -20.70 -12.56 16.35
C HIS A 425 -22.04 -12.89 15.71
N TRP A 426 -22.40 -14.18 15.67
CA TRP A 426 -23.71 -14.62 15.18
C TRP A 426 -24.87 -13.98 15.95
N ALA A 427 -24.80 -13.93 17.28
CA ALA A 427 -25.85 -13.35 18.11
C ALA A 427 -26.03 -11.85 17.83
N PHE A 428 -24.94 -11.11 17.67
CA PHE A 428 -24.95 -9.69 17.35
C PHE A 428 -25.51 -9.42 15.95
N ASP A 429 -25.09 -10.20 14.95
CA ASP A 429 -25.58 -10.09 13.55
C ASP A 429 -27.03 -10.54 13.38
N ALA A 430 -27.50 -11.46 14.22
CA ALA A 430 -28.88 -11.93 14.22
C ALA A 430 -29.82 -11.00 15.02
N GLY A 431 -29.29 -9.98 15.69
CA GLY A 431 -30.07 -9.04 16.50
C GLY A 431 -30.48 -9.57 17.88
N TRP A 432 -29.82 -10.62 18.38
CA TRP A 432 -29.99 -11.06 19.77
C TRP A 432 -29.35 -10.10 20.76
N LEU A 433 -28.21 -9.51 20.38
CA LEU A 433 -27.41 -8.63 21.20
C LEU A 433 -27.26 -7.28 20.50
N ALA A 434 -27.31 -6.20 21.27
CA ALA A 434 -26.87 -4.87 20.89
C ALA A 434 -26.05 -4.25 22.03
N VAL A 435 -25.47 -3.08 21.80
CA VAL A 435 -24.62 -2.39 22.79
C VAL A 435 -25.08 -0.94 22.95
N SER A 436 -25.24 -0.48 24.20
CA SER A 436 -25.60 0.91 24.54
C SER A 436 -24.42 1.88 24.39
N ASP A 437 -24.67 3.18 24.49
CA ASP A 437 -23.61 4.20 24.40
C ASP A 437 -22.66 4.19 25.61
N GLU A 438 -23.11 3.62 26.74
CA GLU A 438 -22.32 3.32 27.94
C GLU A 438 -21.67 1.92 27.89
N TYR A 439 -21.63 1.30 26.71
CA TYR A 439 -21.04 -0.01 26.45
C TYR A 439 -21.68 -1.15 27.26
N ARG A 440 -23.00 -1.07 27.49
CA ARG A 440 -23.79 -2.13 28.12
C ARG A 440 -24.40 -3.05 27.08
N ILE A 441 -24.40 -4.35 27.35
CA ILE A 441 -25.06 -5.34 26.50
C ILE A 441 -26.58 -5.22 26.69
N LEU A 442 -27.29 -5.11 25.56
CA LEU A 442 -28.74 -5.16 25.47
C LEU A 442 -29.13 -6.47 24.78
N VAL A 443 -30.13 -7.17 25.30
CA VAL A 443 -30.59 -8.47 24.80
C VAL A 443 -32.02 -8.35 24.29
N ALA A 444 -32.30 -8.92 23.13
CA ALA A 444 -33.65 -8.94 22.59
C ALA A 444 -34.58 -9.80 23.48
N ASP A 445 -35.70 -9.22 23.94
CA ASP A 445 -36.67 -9.91 24.80
C ASP A 445 -37.49 -10.94 24.01
N ARG A 446 -36.95 -12.16 23.89
CA ARG A 446 -37.50 -13.26 23.08
C ARG A 446 -37.57 -14.58 23.85
N PRO A 447 -38.31 -14.64 24.98
CA PRO A 447 -38.43 -15.86 25.79
C PRO A 447 -39.10 -17.03 25.05
N ASP A 448 -39.71 -16.76 23.89
CA ASP A 448 -40.31 -17.74 22.99
C ASP A 448 -39.29 -18.55 22.16
N LEU A 449 -38.04 -18.08 22.07
CA LEU A 449 -37.00 -18.66 21.22
C LEU A 449 -36.00 -19.51 22.02
N GLU A 450 -35.58 -20.63 21.44
CA GLU A 450 -34.48 -21.44 21.98
C GLU A 450 -33.17 -20.63 21.97
N GLY A 451 -32.43 -20.67 23.08
CA GLY A 451 -31.20 -19.90 23.26
C GLY A 451 -31.37 -18.58 24.03
N TYR A 452 -32.60 -18.08 24.22
CA TYR A 452 -32.83 -16.83 24.97
C TYR A 452 -32.24 -16.86 26.39
N GLU A 453 -32.39 -17.96 27.13
CA GLU A 453 -31.84 -18.07 28.50
C GLU A 453 -30.31 -17.95 28.57
N GLU A 454 -29.59 -18.23 27.48
CA GLU A 454 -28.15 -18.08 27.41
C GLU A 454 -27.77 -16.60 27.26
N PHE A 455 -28.43 -15.89 26.32
CA PHE A 455 -28.16 -14.48 26.06
C PHE A 455 -28.72 -13.56 27.13
N SER A 456 -29.89 -13.86 27.71
CA SER A 456 -30.53 -13.01 28.74
C SER A 456 -29.67 -12.83 30.00
N ARG A 457 -28.68 -13.71 30.22
CA ARG A 457 -27.72 -13.60 31.32
C ARG A 457 -26.69 -12.50 31.09
N LEU A 458 -26.50 -12.06 29.85
CA LEU A 458 -25.57 -11.01 29.47
C LEU A 458 -26.17 -9.60 29.62
N GLU A 459 -27.49 -9.49 29.81
CA GLU A 459 -28.20 -8.21 29.92
C GLU A 459 -27.57 -7.29 30.97
N GLY A 460 -27.19 -6.07 30.55
CA GLY A 460 -26.59 -5.06 31.42
C GLY A 460 -25.11 -5.30 31.79
N GLU A 461 -24.49 -6.41 31.36
CA GLU A 461 -23.05 -6.58 31.48
C GLU A 461 -22.31 -5.55 30.61
N THR A 462 -21.09 -5.18 31.01
CA THR A 462 -20.27 -4.21 30.27
C THR A 462 -19.36 -4.95 29.30
N ILE A 463 -19.36 -4.56 28.03
CA ILE A 463 -18.40 -5.10 27.06
C ILE A 463 -16.98 -4.61 27.38
N THR A 464 -15.98 -5.41 27.02
CA THR A 464 -14.60 -4.94 26.94
C THR A 464 -14.48 -4.03 25.71
N VAL A 465 -13.84 -2.88 25.86
CA VAL A 465 -13.55 -1.93 24.77
C VAL A 465 -12.03 -1.70 24.67
N PRO A 466 -11.53 -1.21 23.52
CA PRO A 466 -10.13 -0.88 23.35
C PRO A 466 -9.61 0.09 24.41
N THR A 467 -8.32 -0.04 24.74
CA THR A 467 -7.65 0.83 25.71
C THR A 467 -7.54 2.26 25.17
N SER A 468 -7.24 2.41 23.88
CA SER A 468 -7.26 3.69 23.18
C SER A 468 -8.68 4.22 23.06
N GLU A 469 -8.91 5.48 23.41
CA GLU A 469 -10.25 6.09 23.31
C GLU A 469 -10.67 6.31 21.85
N GLU A 470 -9.71 6.56 20.96
CA GLU A 470 -9.94 6.82 19.53
C GLU A 470 -10.40 5.56 18.78
N GLU A 471 -10.08 4.37 19.30
CA GLU A 471 -10.44 3.07 18.73
C GLU A 471 -11.75 2.50 19.29
N ARG A 472 -12.35 3.14 20.30
CA ARG A 472 -13.58 2.62 20.91
C ARG A 472 -14.77 2.64 19.95
N PRO A 473 -15.72 1.70 20.08
CA PRO A 473 -16.94 1.70 19.29
C PRO A 473 -17.64 3.06 19.33
N HIS A 474 -17.80 3.71 18.18
CA HIS A 474 -18.38 5.05 18.15
C HIS A 474 -19.91 4.97 18.30
N ALA A 475 -20.48 5.86 19.12
CA ALA A 475 -21.91 5.88 19.47
C ALA A 475 -22.84 5.87 18.24
N LYS A 476 -22.43 6.53 17.15
CA LYS A 476 -23.16 6.53 15.88
C LYS A 476 -23.37 5.14 15.26
N PHE A 477 -22.34 4.31 15.22
CA PHE A 477 -22.46 2.94 14.69
C PHE A 477 -23.33 2.09 15.61
N LEU A 478 -23.13 2.22 16.94
CA LEU A 478 -23.93 1.52 17.95
C LEU A 478 -25.41 1.89 17.85
N ALA A 479 -25.73 3.18 17.72
CA ALA A 479 -27.08 3.67 17.52
C ALA A 479 -27.72 3.11 16.25
N ALA A 480 -26.99 3.15 15.11
CA ALA A 480 -27.50 2.60 13.85
C ALA A 480 -27.78 1.09 13.92
N HIS A 481 -26.95 0.32 14.65
CA HIS A 481 -27.21 -1.10 14.91
C HIS A 481 -28.44 -1.30 15.80
N ARG A 482 -28.56 -0.53 16.90
CA ARG A 482 -29.74 -0.57 17.78
C ARG A 482 -31.04 -0.25 17.05
N GLU A 483 -31.03 0.79 16.21
CA GLU A 483 -32.18 1.17 15.36
C GLU A 483 -32.56 0.02 14.44
N ARG A 484 -31.57 -0.59 13.76
CA ARG A 484 -31.78 -1.71 12.83
C ARG A 484 -32.52 -2.89 13.46
N TYR A 485 -32.19 -3.22 14.70
CA TYR A 485 -32.75 -4.37 15.41
C TYR A 485 -33.85 -4.02 16.43
N GLY A 486 -34.23 -2.74 16.55
CA GLY A 486 -35.37 -2.29 17.35
C GLY A 486 -35.09 -2.15 18.86
N PHE A 487 -33.85 -1.83 19.25
CA PHE A 487 -33.46 -1.65 20.66
C PHE A 487 -33.73 -0.24 21.22
N GLU A 488 -34.16 0.73 20.40
CA GLU A 488 -34.38 2.12 20.83
C GLU A 488 -35.57 2.33 21.79
N SER A 489 -36.44 1.33 21.95
CA SER A 489 -37.67 1.45 22.76
C SER A 489 -37.51 1.11 24.25
N ILE A 490 -36.28 0.94 24.75
CA ILE A 490 -36.03 0.71 26.18
C ILE A 490 -35.73 2.06 26.84
N GLU A 491 -36.77 2.83 27.16
CA GLU A 491 -36.64 4.02 28.01
C GLU A 491 -35.99 3.61 29.35
N GLU A 492 -34.94 4.34 29.76
CA GLU A 492 -34.27 4.10 31.03
C GLU A 492 -35.28 4.11 32.19
N PRO A 493 -35.28 3.10 33.08
CA PRO A 493 -36.08 3.17 34.29
C PRO A 493 -35.52 4.28 35.20
N SER A 494 -36.35 5.31 35.40
CA SER A 494 -36.14 6.47 36.29
C SER A 494 -35.74 6.15 37.72
#